data_AF-A0A365Y068-F1
#
_entry.id   AF-A0A365Y068-F1
#
_cell.length_a   1.000
_cell.length_b   1.000
_cell.length_c   1.000
_cell.angle_alpha   90.00
_cell.angle_beta   90.00
_cell.angle_gamma   90.00
#
_symmetry.space_group_name_H-M   'P 1'
#
loop_
_entity.id
_entity.type
_entity.pdbx_description
1 polymer ?
#
loop_
_entity_poly.entity_id
_entity_poly.type
_entity_poly.pdbx_seq_one_letter_code
_entity_poly.pdbx_strand_id
1 'polypeptide(L)'
;MKIILRALMILGIVPTLTSANSQSLPPSEVIKGFLANLQSNNWTVDTIIAKYVIFKPVNNKNISTDERKRILKDALEYVSAELKNKEINVNDLVIERYNDADPSLKRMIIPPDEALQTYIAIDKKKGYVRYFLIEGKEIKSFTTFKEGKVFIVL
;
A
#
# COMPACT_ATOMS: atom_id res chain seq x y z
N MET A 1 47.37 50.66 12.41
CA MET A 1 46.05 50.79 13.06
C MET A 1 45.06 51.41 12.06
N LYS A 2 44.11 50.62 11.56
CA LYS A 2 42.81 51.03 11.01
C LYS A 2 41.96 49.77 10.90
N ILE A 3 40.85 49.79 11.63
CA ILE A 3 39.78 48.79 11.69
C ILE A 3 38.92 48.95 10.44
N ILE A 4 38.54 47.85 9.77
CA ILE A 4 37.39 47.62 8.86
C ILE A 4 37.54 46.15 8.47
N LEU A 5 36.55 45.27 8.46
CA LEU A 5 35.19 45.27 8.93
C LEU A 5 34.80 43.79 8.83
N ARG A 6 34.09 43.31 9.85
CA ARG A 6 33.45 42.01 9.97
C ARG A 6 32.90 41.48 8.63
N ALA A 7 33.50 40.43 8.11
CA ALA A 7 32.84 39.55 7.14
C ALA A 7 32.82 38.14 7.75
N LEU A 8 31.82 37.90 8.60
CA LEU A 8 31.43 36.58 9.03
C LEU A 8 30.92 35.86 7.78
N MET A 9 31.74 35.01 7.17
CA MET A 9 31.27 34.05 6.18
C MET A 9 30.35 33.07 6.92
N ILE A 10 29.06 33.42 6.99
CA ILE A 10 28.00 32.44 7.18
C ILE A 10 27.99 31.65 5.87
N LEU A 11 28.83 30.62 5.82
CA LEU A 11 28.60 29.48 4.93
C LEU A 11 27.18 29.02 5.26
N GLY A 12 26.25 29.40 4.40
CA GLY A 12 24.88 28.96 4.42
C GLY A 12 24.89 27.46 4.32
N ILE A 13 24.89 26.79 5.47
CA ILE A 13 24.29 25.49 5.61
C ILE A 13 22.81 25.78 5.37
N VAL A 14 22.40 25.74 4.10
CA VAL A 14 21.02 25.46 3.77
C VAL A 14 20.77 24.14 4.46
N PRO A 15 19.92 24.05 5.50
CA PRO A 15 19.44 22.75 5.89
C PRO A 15 18.65 22.29 4.67
N THR A 16 19.25 21.40 3.89
CA THR A 16 18.49 20.53 3.01
C THR A 16 17.58 19.74 3.93
N LEU A 17 16.40 20.31 4.20
CA LEU A 17 15.22 19.63 4.70
C LEU A 17 14.73 18.70 3.59
N THR A 18 15.55 17.73 3.23
CA THR A 18 15.16 16.65 2.35
C THR A 18 15.60 15.36 3.00
N SER A 19 14.60 14.62 3.47
CA SER A 19 14.67 13.27 4.03
C SER A 19 15.05 13.21 5.51
N ALA A 20 14.23 13.82 6.37
CA ALA A 20 14.07 13.31 7.73
C ALA A 20 13.71 11.82 7.63
N ASN A 21 14.60 10.95 8.10
CA ASN A 21 14.39 9.55 8.47
C ASN A 21 13.22 8.86 7.78
N SER A 22 13.43 8.33 6.58
CA SER A 22 12.58 7.26 6.07
C SER A 22 12.93 5.95 6.80
N GLN A 23 12.67 5.91 8.10
CA GLN A 23 12.50 4.66 8.83
C GLN A 23 11.38 3.94 8.08
N SER A 24 11.72 2.89 7.34
CA SER A 24 10.77 2.21 6.45
C SER A 24 9.57 1.78 7.29
N LEU A 25 8.38 2.33 6.99
CA LEU A 25 7.16 1.84 7.61
C LEU A 25 7.07 0.34 7.35
N PRO A 26 6.81 -0.48 8.39
CA PRO A 26 6.70 -1.90 8.19
C PRO A 26 5.49 -2.20 7.28
N PRO A 27 5.52 -3.29 6.50
CA PRO A 27 4.43 -3.64 5.56
C PRO A 27 3.03 -3.64 6.19
N SER A 28 2.92 -3.96 7.48
CA SER A 28 1.66 -3.86 8.23
C SER A 28 1.08 -2.45 8.27
N GLU A 29 1.91 -1.42 8.41
CA GLU A 29 1.49 -0.02 8.44
C GLU A 29 1.09 0.47 7.04
N VAL A 30 1.77 0.00 5.99
CA VAL A 30 1.38 0.28 4.60
C VAL A 30 -0.01 -0.29 4.31
N ILE A 31 -0.24 -1.56 4.69
CA ILE A 31 -1.53 -2.23 4.50
C ILE A 31 -2.63 -1.57 5.32
N LYS A 32 -2.39 -1.27 6.61
CA LYS A 32 -3.36 -0.57 7.46
C LYS A 32 -3.66 0.84 6.93
N GLY A 33 -2.64 1.59 6.53
CA GLY A 33 -2.80 2.92 5.93
C GLY A 33 -3.66 2.88 4.66
N PHE A 34 -3.38 1.93 3.76
CA PHE A 34 -4.16 1.70 2.55
C PHE A 34 -5.64 1.40 2.87
N LEU A 35 -5.90 0.44 3.75
CA LEU A 35 -7.26 0.06 4.13
C LEU A 35 -8.01 1.17 4.86
N ALA A 36 -7.35 1.91 5.76
CA ALA A 36 -7.93 3.05 6.45
C ALA A 36 -8.29 4.17 5.48
N ASN A 37 -7.46 4.41 4.45
CA ASN A 37 -7.76 5.38 3.41
C ASN A 37 -9.01 4.98 2.62
N LEU A 38 -9.13 3.70 2.24
CA LEU A 38 -10.31 3.16 1.55
C LEU A 38 -11.58 3.17 2.41
N GLN A 39 -11.45 3.07 3.73
CA GLN A 39 -12.57 3.19 4.65
C GLN A 39 -13.08 4.63 4.75
N SER A 40 -12.22 5.62 4.48
CA SER A 40 -12.62 7.03 4.39
C SER A 40 -13.56 7.28 3.20
N ASN A 41 -14.24 8.43 3.19
CA ASN A 41 -15.11 8.84 2.07
C ASN A 41 -14.40 9.73 1.03
N ASN A 42 -13.10 10.02 1.23
CA ASN A 42 -12.39 11.07 0.48
C ASN A 42 -11.23 10.54 -0.37
N TRP A 43 -11.13 9.22 -0.55
CA TRP A 43 -10.09 8.63 -1.38
C TRP A 43 -10.42 8.80 -2.87
N THR A 44 -9.38 8.94 -3.68
CA THR A 44 -9.45 8.83 -5.14
C THR A 44 -8.40 7.83 -5.63
N VAL A 45 -8.58 7.28 -6.82
CA VAL A 45 -7.60 6.35 -7.44
C VAL A 45 -6.20 6.97 -7.45
N ASP A 46 -6.07 8.25 -7.82
CA ASP A 46 -4.78 8.94 -7.86
C ASP A 46 -4.14 9.08 -6.47
N THR A 47 -4.93 9.36 -5.42
CA THR A 47 -4.38 9.42 -4.06
C THR A 47 -3.91 8.07 -3.54
N ILE A 48 -4.58 6.98 -3.95
CA ILE A 48 -4.20 5.62 -3.58
C ILE A 48 -2.93 5.20 -4.33
N ILE A 49 -2.88 5.46 -5.64
CA ILE A 49 -1.68 5.22 -6.47
C ILE A 49 -0.48 5.96 -5.87
N ALA A 50 -0.59 7.26 -5.64
CA ALA A 50 0.54 8.09 -5.22
C ALA A 50 1.10 7.73 -3.84
N LYS A 51 0.33 7.04 -2.99
CA LYS A 51 0.71 6.77 -1.59
C LYS A 51 1.02 5.31 -1.30
N TYR A 52 0.37 4.38 -1.98
CA TYR A 52 0.34 2.99 -1.53
C TYR A 52 0.63 1.97 -2.61
N VAL A 53 0.45 2.28 -3.90
CA VAL A 53 0.38 1.25 -4.94
C VAL A 53 1.43 1.49 -6.02
N ILE A 54 2.14 0.43 -6.39
CA ILE A 54 3.03 0.46 -7.54
C ILE A 54 2.16 0.53 -8.80
N PHE A 55 2.08 1.71 -9.41
CA PHE A 55 1.34 1.90 -10.67
C PHE A 55 2.27 2.51 -11.71
N LYS A 56 2.99 1.66 -12.44
CA LYS A 56 3.89 2.10 -13.51
C LYS A 56 3.07 2.36 -14.79
N PRO A 57 3.31 3.43 -15.54
CA PRO A 57 2.72 3.57 -16.87
C PRO A 57 3.18 2.40 -17.73
N VAL A 58 2.24 1.74 -18.40
CA VAL A 58 2.54 0.58 -19.24
C VAL A 58 2.51 1.03 -20.69
N ASN A 59 3.62 0.84 -21.40
CA ASN A 59 3.69 1.00 -22.86
C ASN A 59 3.20 -0.29 -23.56
N ASN A 60 1.99 -0.75 -23.23
CA ASN A 60 1.38 -1.93 -23.83
C ASN A 60 0.26 -1.48 -24.76
N LYS A 61 0.26 -2.02 -25.99
CA LYS A 61 -0.75 -1.72 -27.01
C LYS A 61 -2.15 -2.25 -26.64
N ASN A 62 -2.24 -3.17 -25.68
CA ASN A 62 -3.48 -3.90 -25.39
C ASN A 62 -4.32 -3.29 -24.26
N ILE A 63 -3.74 -2.41 -23.44
CA ILE A 63 -4.49 -1.78 -22.34
C ILE A 63 -3.95 -0.37 -22.08
N SER A 64 -4.85 0.60 -22.06
CA SER A 64 -4.48 1.99 -21.77
C SER A 64 -4.30 2.22 -20.26
N THR A 65 -3.59 3.29 -19.91
CA THR A 65 -3.45 3.73 -18.52
C THR A 65 -4.82 4.01 -17.88
N ASP A 66 -5.73 4.64 -18.62
CA ASP A 66 -7.07 4.97 -18.12
C ASP A 66 -7.91 3.71 -17.86
N GLU A 67 -7.79 2.71 -18.72
CA GLU A 67 -8.45 1.43 -18.53
C GLU A 67 -7.92 0.69 -17.30
N ARG A 68 -6.60 0.71 -17.06
CA ARG A 68 -6.01 0.19 -15.81
C ARG A 68 -6.49 0.96 -14.58
N LYS A 69 -6.60 2.29 -14.65
CA LYS A 69 -7.16 3.10 -13.56
C LYS A 69 -8.62 2.76 -13.29
N ARG A 70 -9.42 2.48 -14.33
CA ARG A 70 -10.81 2.04 -14.18
C ARG A 70 -10.91 0.68 -13.48
N ILE A 71 -10.12 -0.31 -13.91
CA ILE A 71 -10.08 -1.64 -13.27
C ILE A 71 -9.64 -1.52 -11.81
N LEU A 72 -8.61 -0.71 -11.54
CA LEU A 72 -8.17 -0.43 -10.18
C LEU A 72 -9.28 0.23 -9.37
N LYS A 73 -9.99 1.21 -9.93
CA LYS A 73 -11.13 1.87 -9.27
C LYS A 73 -12.17 0.85 -8.82
N ASP A 74 -12.59 -0.05 -9.70
CA ASP A 74 -13.60 -1.07 -9.39
C ASP A 74 -13.13 -1.99 -8.25
N ALA A 75 -11.84 -2.36 -8.25
CA ALA A 75 -11.22 -3.14 -7.17
C ALA A 75 -11.22 -2.39 -5.83
N LEU A 76 -10.85 -1.11 -5.84
CA LEU A 76 -10.81 -0.27 -4.65
C LEU A 76 -12.21 0.01 -4.10
N GLU A 77 -13.20 0.25 -4.96
CA GLU A 77 -14.60 0.41 -4.57
C GLU A 77 -15.15 -0.87 -3.94
N TYR A 78 -14.83 -2.04 -4.49
CA TYR A 78 -15.21 -3.32 -3.90
C TYR A 78 -14.61 -3.48 -2.49
N VAL A 79 -13.31 -3.20 -2.32
CA VAL A 79 -12.66 -3.27 -1.00
C VAL A 79 -13.26 -2.25 -0.03
N SER A 80 -13.48 -1.01 -0.47
CA SER A 80 -14.09 0.06 0.34
C SER A 80 -15.49 -0.33 0.82
N ALA A 81 -16.33 -0.84 -0.08
CA ALA A 81 -17.67 -1.33 0.26
C ALA A 81 -17.61 -2.51 1.23
N GLU A 82 -16.71 -3.47 1.01
CA GLU A 82 -16.56 -4.62 1.92
C GLU A 82 -16.13 -4.19 3.33
N LEU A 83 -15.17 -3.26 3.45
CA LEU A 83 -14.73 -2.70 4.73
C LEU A 83 -15.90 -2.02 5.47
N LYS A 84 -16.72 -1.23 4.76
CA LYS A 84 -17.87 -0.52 5.34
C LYS A 84 -19.00 -1.47 5.72
N ASN A 85 -19.38 -2.39 4.83
CA ASN A 85 -20.50 -3.31 5.04
C ASN A 85 -20.25 -4.31 6.17
N LYS A 86 -19.00 -4.74 6.35
CA LYS A 86 -18.60 -5.58 7.48
C LYS A 86 -18.24 -4.74 8.71
N GLU A 87 -18.20 -3.42 8.60
CA GLU A 87 -17.76 -2.49 9.65
C GLU A 87 -16.34 -2.84 10.18
N ILE A 88 -15.43 -3.22 9.29
CA ILE A 88 -14.07 -3.62 9.67
C ILE A 88 -13.37 -2.46 10.36
N ASN A 89 -12.84 -2.68 11.56
CA ASN A 89 -11.93 -1.73 12.19
C ASN A 89 -10.50 -2.07 11.77
N VAL A 90 -9.90 -1.23 10.93
CA VAL A 90 -8.56 -1.48 10.37
C VAL A 90 -7.48 -1.61 11.44
N ASN A 91 -7.64 -0.91 12.58
CA ASN A 91 -6.67 -0.99 13.67
C ASN A 91 -6.63 -2.38 14.32
N ASP A 92 -7.77 -3.08 14.32
CA ASP A 92 -7.94 -4.40 14.92
C ASP A 92 -7.51 -5.54 13.98
N LEU A 93 -7.15 -5.23 12.73
CA LEU A 93 -6.68 -6.23 11.78
C LEU A 93 -5.35 -6.83 12.23
N VAL A 94 -5.33 -8.16 12.21
CA VAL A 94 -4.10 -8.94 12.31
C VAL A 94 -3.47 -8.97 10.93
N ILE A 95 -2.23 -8.49 10.81
CA ILE A 95 -1.45 -8.57 9.58
C ILE A 95 -0.33 -9.57 9.81
N GLU A 96 -0.36 -10.69 9.11
CA GLU A 96 0.66 -11.75 9.23
C GLU A 96 1.31 -12.04 7.87
N ARG A 97 2.53 -12.59 7.89
CA ARG A 97 3.20 -13.02 6.66
C ARG A 97 2.54 -14.30 6.15
N TYR A 98 2.43 -14.43 4.84
CA TYR A 98 1.83 -15.60 4.20
C TYR A 98 2.50 -16.90 4.63
N ASN A 99 3.83 -16.93 4.72
CA ASN A 99 4.58 -18.12 5.10
C ASN A 99 4.35 -18.56 6.55
N ASP A 100 4.02 -17.62 7.44
CA ASP A 100 3.80 -17.87 8.86
C ASP A 100 2.31 -18.10 9.19
N ALA A 101 1.43 -17.82 8.23
CA ALA A 101 -0.01 -17.96 8.37
C ALA A 101 -0.48 -19.41 8.53
N ASP A 102 -1.67 -19.55 9.10
CA ASP A 102 -2.40 -20.82 9.21
C ASP A 102 -2.55 -21.49 7.82
N PRO A 103 -2.30 -22.80 7.67
CA PRO A 103 -2.44 -23.52 6.41
C PRO A 103 -3.79 -23.32 5.69
N SER A 104 -4.88 -23.13 6.44
CA SER A 104 -6.23 -22.89 5.87
C SER A 104 -6.36 -21.53 5.14
N LEU A 105 -5.46 -20.59 5.45
CA LEU A 105 -5.36 -19.29 4.80
C LEU A 105 -4.39 -19.32 3.62
N LYS A 106 -3.53 -20.34 3.51
CA LYS A 106 -2.58 -20.53 2.40
C LYS A 106 -3.27 -21.09 1.15
N ARG A 107 -4.21 -20.31 0.60
CA ARG A 107 -5.06 -20.72 -0.54
C ARG A 107 -4.45 -20.42 -1.91
N MET A 108 -3.34 -19.70 -1.96
CA MET A 108 -2.66 -19.33 -3.21
C MET A 108 -1.44 -20.20 -3.47
N ILE A 109 -1.23 -20.54 -4.73
CA ILE A 109 0.08 -20.98 -5.20
C ILE A 109 0.85 -19.72 -5.54
N ILE A 110 1.73 -19.29 -4.63
CA ILE A 110 2.58 -18.10 -4.81
C ILE A 110 4.02 -18.59 -5.02
N PRO A 111 4.74 -18.05 -6.01
CA PRO A 111 6.17 -18.28 -6.15
C PRO A 111 6.91 -18.02 -4.81
N PRO A 112 7.92 -18.83 -4.42
CA PRO A 112 8.55 -18.72 -3.10
C PRO A 112 9.09 -17.33 -2.75
N ASP A 113 9.61 -16.61 -3.75
CA ASP A 113 10.12 -15.24 -3.65
C ASP A 113 9.03 -14.20 -3.39
N GLU A 114 7.86 -14.36 -4.03
CA GLU A 114 6.70 -13.51 -3.79
C GLU A 114 5.98 -13.88 -2.48
N ALA A 115 6.02 -15.15 -2.07
CA ALA A 115 5.41 -15.61 -0.82
C ALA A 115 6.07 -14.95 0.41
N LEU A 116 7.37 -14.69 0.35
CA LEU A 116 8.12 -13.95 1.38
C LEU A 116 7.69 -12.48 1.52
N GLN A 117 7.12 -11.93 0.43
CA GLN A 117 6.65 -10.56 0.33
C GLN A 117 5.12 -10.46 0.42
N THR A 118 4.45 -11.59 0.67
CA THR A 118 3.00 -11.65 0.77
C THR A 118 2.55 -11.59 2.24
N TYR A 119 1.53 -10.77 2.48
CA TYR A 119 0.91 -10.57 3.79
C TYR A 119 -0.59 -10.85 3.70
N ILE A 120 -1.17 -11.26 4.83
CA ILE A 120 -2.60 -11.50 4.96
C ILE A 120 -3.15 -10.58 6.04
N ALA A 121 -4.14 -9.76 5.68
CA ALA A 121 -4.92 -8.96 6.61
C ALA A 121 -6.18 -9.71 7.02
N ILE A 122 -6.38 -9.90 8.32
CA ILE A 122 -7.40 -10.81 8.87
C ILE A 122 -8.21 -10.12 9.95
N ASP A 123 -9.54 -10.20 9.82
CA ASP A 123 -10.48 -10.09 10.94
C ASP A 123 -11.22 -11.42 11.07
N LYS A 124 -10.84 -12.23 12.06
CA LYS A 124 -11.44 -13.56 12.28
C LYS A 124 -12.91 -13.45 12.69
N LYS A 125 -13.29 -12.41 13.46
CA LYS A 125 -14.67 -12.24 13.95
C LYS A 125 -15.60 -11.87 12.81
N LYS A 126 -15.12 -11.05 11.89
CA LYS A 126 -15.92 -10.53 10.77
C LYS A 126 -15.70 -11.30 9.46
N GLY A 127 -14.91 -12.38 9.51
CA GLY A 127 -14.57 -13.21 8.36
C GLY A 127 -14.02 -12.38 7.21
N TYR A 128 -13.14 -11.44 7.51
CA TYR A 128 -12.43 -10.62 6.52
C TYR A 128 -11.04 -11.19 6.33
N VAL A 129 -10.70 -11.49 5.07
CA VAL A 129 -9.39 -11.95 4.66
C VAL A 129 -9.01 -11.24 3.37
N ARG A 130 -7.82 -10.64 3.34
CA ARG A 130 -7.26 -9.98 2.16
C ARG A 130 -5.78 -10.26 2.09
N TYR A 131 -5.29 -10.56 0.90
CA TYR A 131 -3.89 -10.85 0.66
C TYR A 131 -3.26 -9.68 -0.05
N PHE A 132 -2.01 -9.38 0.28
CA PHE A 132 -1.25 -8.26 -0.26
C PHE A 132 0.14 -8.73 -0.63
N LEU A 133 0.57 -8.48 -1.86
CA LEU A 133 1.96 -8.59 -2.26
C LEU A 133 2.60 -7.22 -2.12
N ILE A 134 3.65 -7.11 -1.32
CA ILE A 134 4.36 -5.86 -1.04
C ILE A 134 5.73 -5.91 -1.68
N GLU A 135 6.05 -4.95 -2.55
CA GLU A 135 7.38 -4.78 -3.12
C GLU A 135 7.96 -3.47 -2.58
N GLY A 136 9.03 -3.57 -1.77
CA GLY A 136 9.59 -2.43 -1.06
C GLY A 136 8.62 -1.83 -0.04
N LYS A 137 8.06 -0.65 -0.35
CA LYS A 137 7.15 0.12 0.53
C LYS A 137 5.73 0.25 -0.04
N GLU A 138 5.46 -0.45 -1.13
CA GLU A 138 4.25 -0.25 -1.93
C GLU A 138 3.57 -1.59 -2.19
N ILE A 139 2.25 -1.54 -2.30
CA ILE A 139 1.40 -2.65 -2.67
C ILE A 139 1.58 -2.88 -4.17
N LYS A 140 2.14 -4.04 -4.50
CA LYS A 140 2.23 -4.52 -5.86
C LYS A 140 0.88 -5.08 -6.30
N SER A 141 0.23 -5.90 -5.48
CA SER A 141 -1.10 -6.45 -5.78
C SER A 141 -1.88 -6.81 -4.51
N PHE A 142 -3.21 -6.93 -4.60
CA PHE A 142 -4.04 -7.32 -3.47
C PHE A 142 -5.28 -8.11 -3.90
N THR A 143 -5.67 -9.15 -3.15
CA THR A 143 -6.72 -10.08 -3.61
C THR A 143 -7.56 -10.70 -2.48
N THR A 144 -8.64 -11.37 -2.87
CA THR A 144 -9.51 -12.18 -2.01
C THR A 144 -9.92 -13.49 -2.67
N PHE A 145 -10.35 -14.46 -1.87
CA PHE A 145 -10.97 -15.69 -2.38
C PHE A 145 -12.48 -15.72 -2.14
N LYS A 146 -13.04 -14.68 -1.52
CA LYS A 146 -14.48 -14.56 -1.36
C LYS A 146 -15.09 -14.20 -2.73
N GLU A 147 -16.03 -15.04 -3.18
CA GLU A 147 -16.70 -14.90 -4.49
C GLU A 147 -15.78 -15.06 -5.72
N GLY A 148 -14.60 -15.67 -5.56
CA GLY A 148 -13.69 -15.95 -6.69
C GLY A 148 -13.03 -14.72 -7.34
N LYS A 149 -12.99 -13.57 -6.64
CA LYS A 149 -12.51 -12.29 -7.18
C LYS A 149 -11.03 -12.04 -6.93
N VAL A 150 -10.23 -11.99 -7.99
CA VAL A 150 -8.80 -11.65 -7.93
C VAL A 150 -8.55 -10.28 -8.57
N PHE A 151 -7.91 -9.37 -7.83
CA PHE A 151 -7.50 -8.07 -8.35
C PHE A 151 -5.97 -8.03 -8.45
N ILE A 152 -5.44 -8.12 -9.66
CA ILE A 152 -4.01 -7.94 -9.88
C ILE A 152 -3.81 -6.49 -10.28
N VAL A 153 -3.13 -5.74 -9.42
CA VAL A 153 -2.57 -4.47 -9.85
C VAL A 153 -1.25 -4.80 -10.53
N LEU A 154 -1.19 -4.57 -11.84
CA LEU A 154 0.05 -4.51 -12.62
C LEU A 154 0.31 -3.04 -12.87
#